data_AF-A0A4U0WK13-F1
#
_entry.id   AF-A0A4U0WK13-F1
#
_cell.length_a   1.000
_cell.length_b   1.000
_cell.length_c   1.000
_cell.angle_alpha   90.00
_cell.angle_beta   90.00
_cell.angle_gamma   90.00
#
_symmetry.space_group_name_H-M   'P 1'
#
loop_
_entity.id
_entity.type
_entity.pdbx_description
1 polymer ?
#
loop_
_entity_poly.entity_id
_entity_poly.type
_entity_poly.pdbx_seq_one_letter_code
_entity_poly.pdbx_strand_id
1 'polypeptide(L)'
;IVLVGGSTRIPRIQKLLSDFFNGKKLEKSINPDEAVAYGAAVQAGILSGKATSADTADMLLLDVVPLSLGVAMEGNIFAPVVPRGQTVPTIKVKYSHFFSH
;
A
#
# COMPACT_ATOMS: atom_id res chain seq x y z
N ILE A 1 8.26 -3.89 13.32
CA ILE A 1 8.07 -2.70 12.46
C ILE A 1 9.22 -2.72 11.49
N VAL A 2 8.99 -2.91 10.20
CA VAL A 2 10.05 -2.95 9.18
C VAL A 2 10.35 -1.52 8.73
N LEU A 3 11.62 -1.17 8.65
CA LEU A 3 12.08 0.16 8.22
C LEU A 3 12.53 0.11 6.76
N VAL A 4 12.04 1.06 5.95
CA VAL A 4 12.35 1.15 4.52
C VAL A 4 12.67 2.60 4.16
N GLY A 5 13.71 2.81 3.36
CA GLY A 5 14.24 4.10 2.93
C GLY A 5 15.34 4.65 3.85
N GLY A 6 16.39 5.24 3.27
CA GLY A 6 17.59 5.68 3.99
C GLY A 6 17.35 6.67 5.14
N SER A 7 16.34 7.53 5.03
CA SER A 7 15.96 8.46 6.11
C SER A 7 15.55 7.75 7.40
N THR A 8 15.16 6.47 7.34
CA THR A 8 14.86 5.67 8.55
C THR A 8 16.10 5.32 9.38
N ARG A 9 17.31 5.57 8.86
CA ARG A 9 18.57 5.45 9.63
C ARG A 9 18.72 6.55 10.68
N ILE A 10 17.99 7.66 10.55
CA ILE A 10 18.05 8.80 11.49
C ILE A 10 17.60 8.33 12.89
N PRO A 11 18.45 8.46 13.94
CA PRO A 11 18.13 7.97 15.29
C PRO A 11 16.85 8.57 15.88
N ARG A 12 16.57 9.85 15.57
CA ARG A 12 15.37 10.52 16.04
C ARG A 12 14.09 9.91 15.46
N ILE A 13 14.09 9.52 14.18
CA ILE A 13 12.96 8.85 13.53
C ILE A 13 12.70 7.49 14.17
N GLN A 14 13.76 6.72 14.41
CA GLN A 14 13.64 5.41 15.08
C GLN A 14 13.10 5.54 16.50
N LYS A 15 13.56 6.55 17.26
CA LYS A 15 13.03 6.82 18.61
C LYS A 15 11.54 7.16 18.56
N LEU A 16 11.14 8.08 17.68
CA LEU A 16 9.73 8.45 17.51
C LEU A 16 8.83 7.25 17.17
N LEU A 17 9.29 6.37 16.27
CA LEU A 17 8.56 5.14 15.95
C LEU A 17 8.48 4.17 17.12
N SER A 18 9.59 3.94 17.83
CA SER A 18 9.60 3.09 19.02
C SER A 18 8.64 3.61 20.09
N ASP A 19 8.66 4.92 20.37
CA ASP A 19 7.78 5.56 21.34
C ASP A 19 6.30 5.47 20.91
N PHE A 20 6.00 5.71 19.63
CA PHE A 20 4.65 5.59 19.06
C PHE A 20 4.07 4.18 19.19
N PHE A 21 4.91 3.15 19.07
CA PHE A 21 4.52 1.75 19.22
C PHE A 21 4.88 1.16 20.60
N ASN A 22 4.86 1.98 21.65
CA ASN A 22 5.02 1.56 23.05
C ASN A 22 6.31 0.76 23.33
N GLY A 23 7.43 1.18 22.75
CA GLY A 23 8.73 0.53 22.91
C GLY A 23 8.93 -0.72 22.05
N LYS A 24 8.03 -1.00 21.10
CA LYS A 24 8.18 -2.16 20.22
C LYS A 24 9.49 -2.10 19.43
N LYS A 25 10.27 -3.19 19.51
CA LYS A 25 11.55 -3.33 18.79
C LYS A 25 11.34 -3.14 17.28
N LEU A 26 12.13 -2.25 16.68
CA LEU A 26 12.19 -2.05 15.23
C LEU A 26 12.97 -3.21 14.60
N GLU A 27 12.51 -3.68 13.45
CA GLU A 27 13.15 -4.73 12.67
C GLU A 27 14.27 -4.12 11.84
N LYS A 28 15.47 -4.67 11.96
CA LYS A 28 16.72 -4.12 11.39
C LYS A 28 17.53 -5.16 10.62
N SER A 29 17.01 -6.38 10.44
CA SER A 29 17.66 -7.44 9.67
C SER A 29 17.74 -7.15 8.16
N ILE A 30 16.92 -6.24 7.65
CA ILE A 30 16.85 -5.90 6.22
C ILE A 30 17.51 -4.54 5.98
N ASN A 31 18.31 -4.43 4.91
CA ASN A 31 18.87 -3.16 4.48
C ASN A 31 17.72 -2.22 4.02
N PRO A 32 17.49 -1.06 4.69
CA PRO A 32 16.35 -0.20 4.37
C PRO A 32 16.41 0.40 2.97
N ASP A 33 17.59 0.54 2.38
CA ASP A 33 17.77 1.13 1.05
C ASP A 33 17.44 0.13 -0.08
N GLU A 34 17.49 -1.17 0.20
CA GLU A 34 17.31 -2.25 -0.78
C GLU A 34 16.01 -3.02 -0.61
N ALA A 35 15.32 -2.88 0.54
CA ALA A 35 14.14 -3.65 0.90
C ALA A 35 13.04 -3.62 -0.17
N VAL A 36 12.79 -2.46 -0.78
CA VAL A 36 11.79 -2.31 -1.86
C VAL A 36 12.21 -3.08 -3.11
N ALA A 37 13.46 -2.92 -3.55
CA ALA A 37 13.99 -3.58 -4.73
C ALA A 37 13.99 -5.11 -4.55
N TYR A 38 14.32 -5.58 -3.35
CA TYR A 38 14.28 -7.00 -3.00
C TYR A 38 12.86 -7.56 -3.12
N GLY A 39 11.85 -6.93 -2.51
CA GLY A 39 10.46 -7.37 -2.61
C GLY A 39 9.93 -7.36 -4.05
N ALA A 40 10.29 -6.34 -4.83
CA ALA A 40 9.92 -6.27 -6.24
C ALA A 40 10.58 -7.38 -7.07
N ALA A 41 11.85 -7.71 -6.80
CA ALA A 41 12.55 -8.80 -7.47
C ALA A 41 11.94 -10.18 -7.15
N VAL A 42 11.52 -10.40 -5.90
CA VAL A 42 10.79 -11.63 -5.51
C VAL A 42 9.48 -11.72 -6.29
N GLN A 43 8.69 -10.64 -6.33
CA GLN A 43 7.44 -10.61 -7.09
C GLN A 43 7.66 -10.84 -8.60
N ALA A 44 8.72 -10.27 -9.18
CA ALA A 44 9.08 -10.48 -10.58
C ALA A 44 9.53 -11.93 -10.84
N GLY A 45 10.25 -12.56 -9.91
CA GLY A 45 10.61 -13.97 -9.97
C GLY A 45 9.39 -14.90 -10.01
N ILE A 46 8.37 -14.59 -9.20
CA ILE A 46 7.09 -15.31 -9.16
C ILE A 46 6.32 -15.11 -10.48
N LEU A 47 6.13 -13.86 -10.92
CA LEU A 47 5.40 -13.55 -12.15
C LEU A 47 6.06 -14.12 -13.41
N SER A 48 7.39 -14.25 -13.43
CA SER A 48 8.14 -14.85 -14.54
C SER A 48 8.19 -16.38 -14.50
N GLY A 49 7.63 -17.01 -13.48
CA GLY A 49 7.65 -18.47 -13.30
C GLY A 49 9.04 -19.04 -12.96
N LYS A 50 10.02 -18.18 -12.63
CA LYS A 50 11.40 -18.59 -12.31
C LYS A 50 11.59 -18.91 -10.83
N ALA A 51 10.78 -18.34 -9.95
CA ALA A 51 10.75 -18.68 -8.54
C ALA A 51 9.81 -19.88 -8.32
N THR A 52 10.37 -21.09 -8.31
CA THR A 52 9.63 -22.37 -8.27
C THR A 52 9.68 -23.07 -6.90
N SER A 53 10.32 -22.46 -5.91
CA SER A 53 10.36 -22.93 -4.53
C SER A 53 8.96 -23.00 -3.90
N ALA A 54 8.72 -24.00 -3.04
CA ALA A 54 7.46 -24.14 -2.30
C ALA A 54 7.10 -22.86 -1.50
N ASP A 55 8.12 -22.15 -1.00
CA ASP A 55 7.96 -20.93 -0.18
C ASP A 55 7.41 -19.73 -0.96
N THR A 56 7.48 -19.75 -2.30
CA THR A 56 7.01 -18.65 -3.17
C THR A 56 5.74 -18.99 -3.95
N ALA A 57 5.29 -20.25 -3.90
CA ALA A 57 4.15 -20.73 -4.66
C ALA A 57 2.80 -20.17 -4.15
N ASP A 58 2.69 -19.91 -2.84
CA ASP A 58 1.45 -19.47 -2.20
C ASP A 58 1.40 -17.95 -1.92
N MET A 59 2.32 -17.17 -2.49
CA MET A 59 2.39 -15.73 -2.22
C MET A 59 1.31 -14.96 -3.01
N LEU A 60 0.21 -14.61 -2.34
CA LEU A 60 -0.84 -13.74 -2.87
C LEU A 60 -0.66 -12.28 -2.39
N LEU A 61 -0.60 -11.33 -3.32
CA LEU A 61 -0.59 -9.91 -3.02
C LEU A 61 -1.99 -9.30 -3.24
N LEU A 62 -2.59 -8.77 -2.17
CA LEU A 62 -3.83 -8.00 -2.23
C LEU A 62 -3.53 -6.53 -1.96
N ASP A 63 -3.58 -5.72 -3.01
CA ASP A 63 -3.34 -4.27 -2.92
C ASP A 63 -4.66 -3.49 -2.81
N VAL A 64 -4.60 -2.23 -2.39
CA VAL A 64 -5.76 -1.35 -2.17
C VAL A 64 -5.58 0.05 -2.76
N VAL A 65 -6.69 0.69 -3.12
CA VAL A 65 -6.67 2.07 -3.63
C VAL A 65 -6.35 3.06 -2.48
N PRO A 66 -5.33 3.93 -2.58
CA PRO A 66 -4.91 4.78 -1.46
C PRO A 66 -5.85 5.96 -1.17
N LEU A 67 -6.52 6.49 -2.20
CA LEU A 67 -7.44 7.63 -2.13
C LEU A 67 -8.78 7.27 -2.77
N SER A 68 -9.86 7.87 -2.29
CA SER A 68 -11.16 7.66 -2.90
C SER A 68 -11.18 8.29 -4.31
N LEU A 69 -11.64 7.53 -5.30
CA LEU A 69 -11.90 7.99 -6.67
C LEU A 69 -13.39 8.28 -6.81
N GLY A 70 -13.72 9.40 -7.44
CA GLY A 70 -15.09 9.88 -7.56
C GLY A 70 -15.19 11.02 -8.54
N VAL A 71 -16.39 11.60 -8.61
CA VAL A 71 -16.70 12.74 -9.50
C VAL A 71 -17.11 13.95 -8.68
N ALA A 72 -16.97 15.14 -9.25
CA ALA A 72 -17.59 16.34 -8.69
C ALA A 72 -19.07 16.38 -9.07
N MET A 73 -19.92 16.72 -8.10
CA MET A 73 -21.34 17.02 -8.30
C MET A 73 -21.59 18.53 -8.25
N GLU A 74 -22.82 18.94 -8.54
CA GLU A 74 -23.26 20.34 -8.38
C GLU A 74 -22.87 20.90 -7.00
N GLY A 75 -22.46 22.17 -6.97
CA GLY A 75 -21.89 22.78 -5.77
C GLY A 75 -20.43 22.38 -5.50
N ASN A 76 -19.74 21.75 -6.46
CA ASN A 76 -18.35 21.27 -6.34
C ASN A 76 -18.18 20.26 -5.19
N ILE A 77 -19.20 19.44 -4.95
CA ILE A 77 -19.20 18.44 -3.88
C ILE A 77 -18.59 17.14 -4.43
N PHE A 78 -17.55 16.62 -3.78
CA PHE A 78 -16.95 15.35 -4.16
C PHE A 78 -17.85 14.17 -3.81
N ALA A 79 -18.23 13.38 -4.82
CA ALA A 79 -19.01 12.16 -4.67
C ALA A 79 -18.13 10.93 -4.95
N PRO A 80 -17.74 10.14 -3.94
CA PRO A 80 -16.91 8.96 -4.14
C PRO A 80 -17.68 7.85 -4.87
N VAL A 81 -16.94 7.13 -5.73
CA VAL A 81 -17.38 5.95 -6.50
C VAL A 81 -16.56 4.72 -6.10
N VAL A 82 -15.23 4.83 -6.03
CA VAL A 82 -14.33 3.82 -5.48
C VAL A 82 -13.73 4.37 -4.19
N PRO A 83 -14.06 3.84 -3.01
CA PRO A 83 -13.54 4.35 -1.75
C PRO A 83 -12.06 3.99 -1.53
N ARG A 84 -11.33 4.83 -0.79
CA ARG A 84 -9.99 4.48 -0.30
C ARG A 84 -10.03 3.17 0.50
N GLY A 85 -8.99 2.35 0.37
CA GLY A 85 -8.90 1.04 1.00
C GLY A 85 -9.62 -0.08 0.24
N GLN A 86 -10.31 0.20 -0.87
CA GLN A 86 -10.91 -0.84 -1.71
C GLN A 86 -9.82 -1.70 -2.37
N THR A 87 -9.92 -3.03 -2.26
CA THR A 87 -8.98 -3.97 -2.89
C THR A 87 -8.98 -3.88 -4.41
N VAL A 88 -7.81 -4.01 -5.03
CA VAL A 88 -7.59 -4.07 -6.49
C VAL A 88 -7.46 -5.55 -6.91
N PRO A 89 -8.06 -5.97 -8.05
CA PRO A 89 -8.85 -5.19 -9.01
C PRO A 89 -10.29 -4.90 -8.51
N THR A 90 -10.86 -3.76 -8.93
CA THR A 90 -12.24 -3.38 -8.58
C THR A 90 -12.94 -2.65 -9.73
N ILE A 91 -14.26 -2.85 -9.84
CA ILE A 91 -15.15 -2.12 -10.74
C ILE A 91 -16.35 -1.66 -9.90
N LYS A 92 -16.67 -0.36 -9.97
CA LYS A 92 -17.82 0.24 -9.26
C LYS A 92 -18.57 1.15 -10.21
N VAL A 93 -19.90 1.06 -10.19
CA VAL A 93 -20.80 1.90 -10.96
C VAL A 93 -21.76 2.57 -9.98
N LYS A 94 -21.95 3.89 -10.13
CA LYS A 94 -22.87 4.67 -9.33
C LYS A 94 -23.72 5.53 -10.26
N TYR A 95 -25.04 5.40 -10.14
CA TYR A 95 -26.00 6.21 -10.89
C TYR A 95 -26.47 7.38 -10.01
N SER A 96 -26.53 8.58 -10.59
CA SER A 96 -26.96 9.80 -9.92
C SER A 96 -28.05 10.47 -10.75
N HIS A 97 -29.13 10.89 -10.09
CA HIS A 97 -30.20 11.64 -10.74
C HIS A 97 -29.94 13.13 -10.54
N PHE A 98 -29.93 13.88 -11.64
CA PHE A 98 -29.89 15.34 -11.61
C PHE A 98 -31.32 15.85 -11.76
N PHE A 99 -31.82 16.55 -10.74
CA PHE A 99 -33.07 17.30 -10.83
C PHE A 99 -32.72 18.75 -11.12
N SER A 100 -32.85 19.19 -12.37
CA SER A 100 -32.78 20.62 -12.69
C SER A 100 -34.07 21.30 -12.24
N HIS A 101 -33.96 22.37 -11.45
CA HIS A 101 -35.07 23.31 -11.22
C HIS A 101 -35.16 24.31 -12.37
#